data_AF-A0A074JEB4-F1
#
_entry.id   AF-A0A074JEB4-F1
#
_cell.length_a   1.000
_cell.length_b   1.000
_cell.length_c   1.000
_cell.angle_alpha   90.00
_cell.angle_beta   90.00
_cell.angle_gamma   90.00
#
_symmetry.space_group_name_H-M   'P 1'
#
loop_
_entity.id
_entity.type
_entity.pdbx_description
1 polymer ?
#
loop_
_entity_poly.entity_id
_entity_poly.type
_entity_poly.pdbx_seq_one_letter_code
_entity_poly.pdbx_strand_id
1 'polypeptide(L)'
;MRTIYLTYLAWFIGLTIGLPLVLMAIEAVTGFDIISSAVSIIPSMIAAHLSGSSFVKRFGRGPEKPESWRFTIIAFGLLVLTTLALTAGFLVVFPDLQSEMAGMMDPGVFAIFAAMMAVILLVLFFTTRIFFGLGARTQLKALARQSEQG
;
A
#
# COMPACT_ATOMS: atom_id res chain seq x y z
N MET A 1 -3.89 -10.05 15.76
CA MET A 1 -4.29 -9.20 14.62
C MET A 1 -3.91 -7.74 14.76
N ARG A 2 -4.21 -7.03 15.87
CA ARG A 2 -3.94 -5.57 16.02
C ARG A 2 -2.55 -5.12 15.54
N THR A 3 -1.49 -5.75 16.03
CA THR A 3 -0.10 -5.39 15.63
C THR A 3 0.17 -5.62 14.14
N ILE A 4 -0.50 -6.58 13.49
CA ILE A 4 -0.31 -6.81 12.05
C ILE A 4 -0.87 -5.63 11.24
N TYR A 5 -1.98 -5.04 11.68
CA TYR A 5 -2.50 -3.80 11.08
C TYR A 5 -1.57 -2.61 11.33
N LEU A 6 -0.95 -2.53 12.51
CA LEU A 6 0.05 -1.48 12.80
C LEU A 6 1.31 -1.65 11.94
N THR A 7 1.79 -2.88 11.76
CA THR A 7 2.89 -3.18 10.83
C THR A 7 2.53 -2.76 9.42
N TYR A 8 1.32 -3.11 8.95
CA TYR A 8 0.83 -2.68 7.64
C TYR A 8 0.86 -1.15 7.51
N LEU A 9 0.23 -0.45 8.45
CA LEU A 9 0.09 1.00 8.41
C LEU A 9 1.45 1.71 8.46
N ALA A 10 2.35 1.26 9.35
CA ALA A 10 3.67 1.84 9.50
C ALA A 10 4.50 1.72 8.20
N TRP A 11 4.52 0.53 7.60
CA TRP A 11 5.21 0.32 6.32
C TRP A 11 4.53 1.08 5.18
N PHE A 12 3.20 1.09 5.13
CA PHE A 12 2.47 1.81 4.11
C PHE A 12 2.77 3.31 4.15
N ILE A 13 2.64 3.96 5.32
CA ILE A 13 2.95 5.39 5.47
C ILE A 13 4.43 5.65 5.16
N GLY A 14 5.33 4.86 5.74
CA GLY A 14 6.77 5.03 5.55
C GLY A 14 7.19 4.93 4.08
N LEU A 15 6.60 4.01 3.32
CA LEU A 15 6.88 3.85 1.89
C LEU A 15 6.16 4.89 1.04
N THR A 16 4.92 5.24 1.36
CA THR A 16 4.17 6.27 0.62
C THR A 16 4.85 7.63 0.69
N ILE A 17 5.52 7.95 1.80
CA ILE A 17 6.28 9.20 1.96
C ILE A 17 7.74 9.00 1.51
N GLY A 18 8.39 7.93 1.96
CA GLY A 18 9.82 7.71 1.76
C GLY A 18 10.19 7.35 0.32
N LEU A 19 9.36 6.57 -0.38
CA LEU A 19 9.67 6.14 -1.75
C LEU A 19 9.72 7.31 -2.73
N PRO A 20 8.75 8.26 -2.75
CA PRO A 20 8.87 9.47 -3.57
C PRO A 20 10.15 10.26 -3.29
N LEU A 21 10.55 10.43 -2.02
CA LEU A 21 11.77 11.15 -1.66
C LEU A 21 13.03 10.49 -2.23
N VAL A 22 13.09 9.15 -2.17
CA VAL A 22 14.20 8.39 -2.75
C VAL A 22 14.21 8.51 -4.28
N LEU A 23 13.06 8.41 -4.93
CA LEU A 23 12.96 8.53 -6.38
C LEU A 23 13.33 9.93 -6.86
N MET A 24 12.88 10.98 -6.18
CA MET A 24 13.29 12.37 -6.45
C MET A 24 14.80 12.56 -6.31
N ALA A 25 15.42 11.95 -5.31
CA ALA A 25 16.88 12.01 -5.15
C ALA A 25 17.63 11.30 -6.28
N ILE A 26 17.11 10.16 -6.76
CA ILE A 26 17.68 9.43 -7.90
C ILE A 26 17.54 10.27 -9.18
N GLU A 27 16.36 10.84 -9.42
CA GLU A 27 16.11 11.71 -10.55
C GLU A 27 17.04 12.93 -10.53
N ALA A 28 17.22 13.58 -9.39
CA ALA A 28 18.11 14.74 -9.24
C ALA A 28 19.58 14.44 -9.57
N VAL A 29 20.05 13.21 -9.35
CA VAL A 29 21.44 12.82 -9.63
C VAL A 29 21.61 12.25 -11.03
N THR A 30 20.62 11.52 -11.54
CA THR A 30 20.73 10.75 -12.78
C THR A 30 20.05 11.40 -13.99
N GLY A 31 19.13 12.34 -13.76
CA GLY A 31 18.28 12.95 -14.78
C GLY A 31 17.20 12.02 -15.35
N PHE A 32 17.06 10.79 -14.84
CA PHE A 32 16.03 9.86 -15.30
C PHE A 32 14.76 9.97 -14.47
N ASP A 33 13.64 10.27 -15.15
CA ASP A 33 12.31 10.20 -14.56
C ASP A 33 11.87 8.72 -14.46
N ILE A 34 11.83 8.22 -13.23
CA ILE A 34 11.42 6.85 -12.90
C ILE A 34 9.99 6.85 -12.31
N ILE A 35 9.38 8.04 -12.13
CA ILE A 35 8.08 8.20 -11.51
C ILE A 35 7.00 7.81 -12.52
N SER A 36 6.50 6.58 -12.41
CA SER A 36 5.35 6.11 -13.17
C SER A 36 4.16 5.81 -12.27
N SER A 37 2.96 5.76 -12.86
CA SER A 37 1.72 5.40 -12.16
C SER A 37 1.80 4.02 -11.49
N ALA A 38 2.65 3.12 -11.98
CA ALA A 38 2.88 1.79 -11.41
C ALA A 38 3.59 1.85 -10.03
N VAL A 39 4.38 2.88 -9.77
CA VAL A 39 5.07 3.09 -8.48
C VAL A 39 4.06 3.28 -7.35
N SER A 40 2.87 3.80 -7.63
CA SER A 40 1.81 4.05 -6.63
C SER A 40 1.31 2.78 -5.92
N ILE A 41 1.45 1.61 -6.54
CA ILE A 41 0.98 0.33 -5.98
C ILE A 41 2.00 -0.24 -4.97
N ILE A 42 3.28 0.09 -5.15
CA ILE A 42 4.42 -0.51 -4.43
C ILE A 42 4.29 -0.40 -2.91
N PRO A 43 3.93 0.77 -2.31
CA PRO A 43 3.77 0.88 -0.86
C PRO A 43 2.76 -0.12 -0.29
N SER A 44 1.59 -0.26 -0.94
CA SER A 44 0.54 -1.20 -0.50
C SER A 44 1.00 -2.66 -0.59
N MET A 45 1.73 -2.96 -1.67
CA MET A 45 2.21 -4.29 -2.02
C MET A 45 3.24 -4.78 -0.99
N ILE A 46 4.25 -3.95 -0.70
CA ILE A 46 5.30 -4.26 0.27
C ILE A 46 4.71 -4.31 1.69
N ALA A 47 3.86 -3.35 2.06
CA ALA A 47 3.23 -3.33 3.38
C ALA A 47 2.38 -4.59 3.63
N ALA A 48 1.58 -5.02 2.64
CA ALA A 48 0.81 -6.25 2.71
C ALA A 48 1.71 -7.48 2.85
N HIS A 49 2.77 -7.57 2.04
CA HIS A 49 3.73 -8.68 2.08
C HIS A 49 4.41 -8.80 3.44
N LEU A 50 4.96 -7.71 3.97
CA LEU A 50 5.64 -7.70 5.27
C LEU A 50 4.67 -8.02 6.41
N SER A 51 3.42 -7.59 6.31
CA SER A 51 2.38 -7.93 7.27
C SER A 51 2.04 -9.43 7.26
N GLY A 52 2.00 -10.05 6.08
CA GLY A 52 1.83 -11.49 5.92
C GLY A 52 2.97 -12.29 6.53
N SER A 53 4.22 -11.86 6.29
CA SER A 53 5.40 -12.46 6.92
C SER A 53 5.36 -12.28 8.44
N SER A 54 5.03 -11.08 8.93
CA SER A 54 4.91 -10.78 10.35
C SER A 54 3.82 -11.61 11.03
N PHE A 55 2.72 -11.92 10.32
CA PHE A 55 1.68 -12.81 10.84
C PHE A 55 2.26 -14.20 11.15
N VAL A 56 2.96 -14.79 10.20
CA VAL A 56 3.55 -16.14 10.37
C VAL A 56 4.62 -16.13 11.46
N LYS A 57 5.51 -15.14 11.49
CA LYS A 57 6.52 -15.00 12.56
C LYS A 57 5.89 -14.95 13.95
N ARG A 58 4.70 -14.35 14.07
CA ARG A 58 4.03 -14.17 15.36
C ARG A 58 3.19 -15.37 15.79
N PHE A 59 2.47 -15.98 14.85
CA PHE A 59 1.50 -17.03 15.16
C PHE A 59 2.03 -18.44 14.85
N GLY A 60 3.20 -18.57 14.22
CA GLY A 60 3.80 -19.86 13.84
C GLY A 60 3.04 -20.62 12.76
N ARG A 61 1.99 -20.04 12.19
CA ARG A 61 1.12 -20.66 11.17
C ARG A 61 0.73 -19.67 10.07
N GLY A 62 0.28 -20.21 8.95
CA GLY A 62 -0.37 -19.40 7.91
C GLY A 62 -1.71 -18.82 8.36
N PRO A 63 -2.15 -17.69 7.79
CA PRO A 63 -3.46 -17.13 8.05
C PRO A 63 -4.54 -18.03 7.45
N GLU A 64 -5.63 -18.21 8.18
CA GLU A 64 -6.81 -18.92 7.68
C GLU A 64 -7.53 -18.09 6.62
N LYS A 65 -8.45 -18.72 5.88
CA LYS A 65 -9.23 -18.03 4.84
C LYS A 65 -10.04 -16.84 5.40
N PRO A 66 -10.76 -16.96 6.53
CA PRO A 66 -11.48 -15.83 7.11
C PRO A 66 -10.55 -14.72 7.62
N GLU A 67 -9.41 -15.08 8.21
CA GLU A 67 -8.39 -14.13 8.69
C GLU A 67 -7.80 -13.32 7.54
N SER A 68 -7.53 -13.97 6.41
CA SER A 68 -7.00 -13.32 5.21
C SER A 68 -7.99 -12.30 4.64
N TRP A 69 -9.27 -12.66 4.55
CA TRP A 69 -10.31 -11.73 4.07
C TRP A 69 -10.54 -10.57 5.03
N ARG A 70 -10.62 -10.85 6.34
CA ARG A 70 -10.73 -9.82 7.36
C ARG A 70 -9.54 -8.87 7.35
N PHE A 71 -8.33 -9.40 7.14
CA PHE A 71 -7.14 -8.58 6.97
C PHE A 71 -7.30 -7.66 5.75
N THR A 72 -7.64 -8.20 4.58
CA THR A 72 -7.78 -7.41 3.36
C THR A 72 -8.78 -6.28 3.50
N ILE A 73 -9.98 -6.54 4.03
CA ILE A 73 -11.03 -5.51 4.17
C ILE A 73 -10.56 -4.38 5.09
N ILE A 74 -10.00 -4.72 6.25
CA ILE A 74 -9.55 -3.72 7.23
C ILE A 74 -8.32 -2.96 6.72
N ALA A 75 -7.31 -3.67 6.19
CA ALA A 75 -6.09 -3.05 5.67
C ALA A 75 -6.37 -2.14 4.47
N PHE A 76 -7.30 -2.54 3.59
CA PHE A 76 -7.75 -1.71 2.49
C PHE A 76 -8.48 -0.46 2.98
N GLY A 77 -9.38 -0.59 3.97
CA GLY A 77 -10.02 0.57 4.60
C GLY A 77 -9.00 1.53 5.21
N LEU A 78 -7.99 1.00 5.90
CA LEU A 78 -6.89 1.79 6.45
C LEU A 78 -6.07 2.48 5.35
N LEU A 79 -5.77 1.78 4.25
CA LEU A 79 -5.10 2.36 3.09
C LEU A 79 -5.88 3.56 2.57
N VAL A 80 -7.17 3.40 2.28
CA VAL A 80 -8.01 4.47 1.72
C VAL A 80 -8.07 5.66 2.68
N LEU A 81 -8.35 5.43 3.95
CA LEU A 81 -8.43 6.49 4.95
C LEU A 81 -7.09 7.22 5.12
N THR A 82 -5.98 6.49 5.11
CA THR A 82 -4.65 7.07 5.25
C THR A 82 -4.28 7.88 4.02
N THR A 83 -4.55 7.37 2.83
CA THR A 83 -4.33 8.12 1.58
C THR A 83 -5.13 9.41 1.58
N LEU A 84 -6.43 9.36 1.93
CA LEU A 84 -7.26 10.57 2.03
C LEU A 84 -6.72 11.56 3.06
N ALA A 85 -6.28 11.07 4.23
CA ALA A 85 -5.70 11.92 5.27
C ALA A 85 -4.38 12.57 4.83
N LEU A 86 -3.51 11.82 4.14
CA LEU A 86 -2.26 12.34 3.58
C LEU A 86 -2.52 13.37 2.49
N THR A 87 -3.45 13.10 1.57
CA THR A 87 -3.86 14.05 0.52
C THR A 87 -4.43 15.32 1.14
N ALA A 88 -5.35 15.21 2.10
CA ALA A 88 -5.91 16.38 2.80
C ALA A 88 -4.82 17.17 3.52
N GLY A 89 -3.91 16.51 4.24
CA GLY A 89 -2.77 17.16 4.88
C GLY A 89 -1.86 17.87 3.89
N PHE A 90 -1.58 17.26 2.74
CA PHE A 90 -0.79 17.85 1.68
C PHE A 90 -1.45 19.11 1.10
N LEU A 91 -2.75 19.08 0.84
CA LEU A 91 -3.50 20.24 0.33
C LEU A 91 -3.58 21.39 1.33
N VAL A 92 -3.55 21.12 2.64
CA VAL A 92 -3.47 22.15 3.67
C VAL A 92 -2.09 22.83 3.69
N VAL A 93 -1.03 22.08 3.43
CA VAL A 93 0.35 22.60 3.38
C VAL A 93 0.63 23.34 2.07
N PHE A 94 0.05 22.90 0.96
CA PHE A 94 0.24 23.45 -0.38
C PHE A 94 -1.09 23.95 -0.97
N PRO A 95 -1.58 25.14 -0.53
CA PRO A 95 -2.89 25.64 -0.91
C PRO A 95 -3.01 25.97 -2.40
N ASP A 96 -1.91 26.30 -3.08
CA ASP A 96 -1.90 26.62 -4.52
C ASP A 96 -2.39 25.44 -5.38
N LEU A 97 -2.26 24.20 -4.89
CA LEU A 97 -2.77 23.01 -5.56
C LEU A 97 -4.30 22.86 -5.47
N GLN A 98 -4.95 23.55 -4.52
CA GLN A 98 -6.41 23.49 -4.38
C GLN A 98 -7.11 24.10 -5.59
N SER A 99 -6.56 25.18 -6.16
CA SER A 99 -7.10 25.81 -7.37
C SER A 99 -7.02 24.92 -8.60
N GLU A 100 -5.99 24.08 -8.71
CA GLU A 100 -5.85 23.13 -9.82
C GLU A 100 -6.90 22.01 -9.74
N MET A 101 -7.28 21.60 -8.52
CA MET A 101 -8.30 20.57 -8.31
C MET A 101 -9.73 21.07 -8.59
N ALA A 102 -10.00 22.36 -8.41
CA ALA A 102 -11.33 22.95 -8.65
C ALA A 102 -11.78 22.81 -10.13
N GLY A 103 -10.84 22.81 -11.07
CA GLY A 103 -11.12 22.58 -12.50
C GLY A 103 -11.54 21.15 -12.84
N MET A 104 -11.34 20.18 -11.94
CA MET A 104 -11.69 18.77 -12.14
C MET A 104 -13.15 18.44 -11.77
N MET A 105 -13.94 19.43 -11.33
CA MET A 105 -15.35 19.25 -10.94
C MET A 105 -16.34 19.29 -12.10
N ASP A 106 -15.87 19.37 -13.36
CA ASP A 106 -16.74 19.14 -14.51
C ASP A 106 -17.34 17.72 -14.44
N PRO A 107 -18.67 17.54 -14.59
CA PRO A 107 -19.31 16.23 -14.41
C PRO A 107 -18.76 15.12 -15.31
N GLY A 108 -18.34 15.44 -16.55
CA GLY A 108 -17.78 14.48 -17.49
C GLY A 108 -16.37 14.04 -17.09
N VAL A 109 -15.54 15.01 -16.71
CA VAL A 109 -14.17 14.75 -16.21
C VAL A 109 -14.21 13.98 -14.89
N PHE A 110 -15.10 14.38 -13.99
CA PHE A 110 -15.30 13.72 -12.70
C PHE A 110 -15.72 12.25 -12.86
N ALA A 111 -16.63 11.95 -13.78
CA ALA A 111 -17.07 10.57 -14.03
C ALA A 111 -15.91 9.67 -14.50
N ILE A 112 -15.06 10.18 -15.42
CA ILE A 112 -13.87 9.46 -15.88
C ILE A 112 -12.89 9.25 -14.72
N PHE A 113 -12.63 10.29 -13.94
CA PHE A 113 -11.72 10.21 -12.79
C PHE A 113 -12.23 9.21 -11.74
N ALA A 114 -13.52 9.24 -11.42
CA ALA A 114 -14.15 8.31 -10.50
C ALA A 114 -14.04 6.86 -10.99
N ALA A 115 -14.26 6.60 -12.28
CA ALA A 115 -14.10 5.28 -12.88
C ALA A 115 -12.64 4.80 -12.80
N MET A 116 -11.67 5.67 -13.11
CA MET A 116 -10.24 5.35 -12.97
C MET A 116 -9.86 5.05 -11.52
N MET A 117 -10.35 5.85 -10.56
CA MET A 117 -10.13 5.61 -9.14
C MET A 117 -10.74 4.29 -8.68
N ALA A 118 -11.94 3.95 -9.13
CA ALA A 118 -12.57 2.66 -8.81
C ALA A 118 -11.70 1.48 -9.28
N VAL A 119 -11.13 1.55 -10.50
CA VAL A 119 -10.21 0.52 -11.02
C VAL A 119 -8.94 0.45 -10.16
N ILE A 120 -8.32 1.59 -9.83
CA ILE A 120 -7.11 1.62 -9.01
C ILE A 120 -7.38 1.04 -7.62
N LEU A 121 -8.50 1.40 -6.99
CA LEU A 121 -8.93 0.86 -5.70
C LEU A 121 -9.16 -0.65 -5.76
N LEU A 122 -9.78 -1.16 -6.83
CA LEU A 122 -9.92 -2.60 -7.04
C LEU A 122 -8.55 -3.29 -7.14
N VAL A 123 -7.63 -2.73 -7.93
CA VAL A 123 -6.26 -3.26 -8.06
C VAL A 123 -5.54 -3.26 -6.72
N LEU A 124 -5.65 -2.21 -5.92
CA LEU A 124 -5.04 -2.11 -4.59
C LEU A 124 -5.67 -3.12 -3.61
N PHE A 125 -6.98 -3.35 -3.68
CA PHE A 125 -7.68 -4.35 -2.89
C PHE A 125 -7.14 -5.77 -3.19
N PHE A 126 -7.09 -6.15 -4.48
CA PHE A 126 -6.59 -7.46 -4.89
C PHE A 126 -5.09 -7.60 -4.61
N THR A 127 -4.29 -6.56 -4.85
CA THR A 127 -2.87 -6.53 -4.51
C THR A 127 -2.68 -6.78 -3.02
N THR A 128 -3.41 -6.07 -2.15
CA THR A 128 -3.34 -6.26 -0.69
C THR A 128 -3.66 -7.71 -0.31
N ARG A 129 -4.69 -8.31 -0.94
CA ARG A 129 -5.09 -9.70 -0.70
C ARG A 129 -4.04 -10.72 -1.13
N ILE A 130 -3.47 -10.53 -2.32
CA ILE A 130 -2.50 -11.45 -2.92
C ILE A 130 -1.19 -11.37 -2.14
N PHE A 131 -0.68 -10.16 -1.91
CA PHE A 131 0.64 -9.96 -1.31
C PHE A 131 0.68 -10.32 0.18
N PHE A 132 -0.41 -10.12 0.93
CA PHE A 132 -0.52 -10.66 2.29
C PHE A 132 -0.37 -12.19 2.32
N GLY A 133 -1.07 -12.89 1.42
CA GLY A 133 -0.95 -14.33 1.28
C GLY A 133 0.44 -14.78 0.83
N LEU A 134 1.04 -14.07 -0.12
CA LEU A 134 2.41 -14.34 -0.57
C LEU A 134 3.41 -14.19 0.57
N GLY A 135 3.33 -13.10 1.34
CA GLY A 135 4.21 -12.86 2.49
C GLY A 135 4.12 -13.93 3.57
N ALA A 136 2.91 -14.43 3.82
CA ALA A 136 2.74 -15.57 4.72
C ALA A 136 3.38 -16.85 4.14
N ARG A 137 3.14 -17.15 2.86
CA ARG A 137 3.70 -18.33 2.19
C ARG A 137 5.23 -18.32 2.15
N THR A 138 5.84 -17.17 1.84
CA THR A 138 7.30 -17.03 1.81
C THR A 138 7.90 -17.25 3.18
N GLN A 139 7.29 -16.72 4.23
CA GLN A 139 7.77 -16.89 5.60
C GLN A 139 7.62 -18.34 6.10
N LEU A 140 6.52 -19.02 5.77
CA LEU A 140 6.36 -20.45 6.12
C LEU A 140 7.46 -21.31 5.51
N LYS A 141 7.79 -21.08 4.23
CA LYS A 141 8.89 -21.77 3.55
C LYS A 141 10.24 -21.46 4.21
N ALA A 142 10.46 -20.22 4.65
CA ALA A 142 11.68 -19.85 5.35
C ALA A 142 11.82 -20.57 6.70
N LEU A 143 10.74 -20.69 7.48
CA LEU A 143 10.75 -21.41 8.74
C LEU A 143 11.00 -22.92 8.56
N ALA A 144 10.38 -23.55 7.56
CA ALA A 144 10.61 -24.97 7.26
C ALA A 144 12.08 -25.25 6.91
N ARG A 145 12.72 -24.37 6.13
CA ARG A 145 14.16 -24.50 5.81
C ARG A 145 15.06 -24.34 7.04
N GLN A 146 14.69 -23.48 7.99
CA GLN A 146 15.47 -23.30 9.22
C GLN A 146 15.38 -24.52 10.13
N SER A 147 14.24 -25.19 10.21
CA SER A 147 14.10 -26.44 10.97
C SER A 147 14.83 -27.63 10.36
N GLU A 148 15.15 -27.60 9.06
CA GLU A 148 15.94 -28.64 8.39
C GLU A 148 17.46 -28.45 8.57
N GLN A 149 17.90 -27.26 8.98
CA GLN A 149 19.32 -26.89 9.09
C GLN A 149 19.84 -26.81 10.53
N GLY A 150 18.96 -26.92 11.53
CA GLY A 150 19.31 -26.92 12.96
C GLY A 150 19.09 -28.28 13.59
#